data_AF-A0A7S3WTF9-F1
#
_entry.id   AF-A0A7S3WTF9-F1
#
_cell.length_a   1.000
_cell.length_b   1.000
_cell.length_c   1.000
_cell.angle_alpha   90.00
_cell.angle_beta   90.00
_cell.angle_gamma   90.00
#
_symmetry.space_group_name_H-M   'P 1'
#
loop_
_entity.id
_entity.type
_entity.pdbx_description
1 polymer ?
#
loop_
_entity_poly.entity_id
_entity_poly.type
_entity_poly.pdbx_seq_one_letter_code
_entity_poly.pdbx_strand_id
1 'polypeptide(L)'
;MAKHPSLKPKLVPVGLHYFSGHKFRSRVFLDIGEPLDVPPKLLELYKRDAAGKREATNALMKIIESALAAVTVSAPDFDTLQFFWTMRRLIKTDSGQMSISQQVEFARRFAAAHEKLVADEARHAVYDDEETARLESQAPRSSSQTAEVAR
;
A
#
# COMPACT_ATOMS: atom_id res chain seq x y z
N MET A 1 2.90 9.02 29.54
CA MET A 1 3.91 7.94 29.60
C MET A 1 5.26 8.38 30.18
N ALA A 2 5.99 9.35 29.61
CA ALA A 2 7.28 9.77 30.20
C ALA A 2 7.16 10.46 31.57
N LYS A 3 6.16 11.34 31.74
CA LYS A 3 5.83 12.01 33.01
C LYS A 3 4.89 11.21 33.93
N HIS A 4 4.15 10.26 33.35
CA HIS A 4 3.21 9.39 34.06
C HIS A 4 3.34 7.95 33.54
N PRO A 5 4.13 7.10 34.22
CA PRO A 5 4.43 5.73 33.78
C PRO A 5 3.24 4.76 33.88
N SER A 6 2.26 5.04 34.74
CA SER A 6 1.06 4.20 34.94
C SER A 6 0.04 4.31 33.80
N LEU A 7 0.08 5.40 33.03
CA LEU A 7 -0.83 5.63 31.91
C LEU A 7 -0.33 4.92 30.66
N LYS A 8 -1.11 3.93 30.19
CA LYS A 8 -0.91 3.21 28.94
C LYS A 8 -1.98 3.60 27.91
N PRO A 9 -1.83 4.73 27.20
CA PRO A 9 -2.73 5.08 26.10
C PRO A 9 -2.72 3.99 25.02
N LYS A 10 -3.92 3.66 24.54
CA LYS A 10 -4.14 2.83 23.36
C LYS A 10 -4.41 3.71 22.16
N LEU A 11 -3.83 3.37 21.02
CA LEU A 11 -4.05 4.06 19.75
C LEU A 11 -5.06 3.25 18.95
N VAL A 12 -6.17 3.86 18.54
CA VAL A 12 -7.19 3.16 17.74
C VAL A 12 -7.19 3.80 16.33
N PRO A 13 -6.80 3.06 15.29
CA PRO A 13 -6.87 3.56 13.92
C PRO A 13 -8.33 3.59 13.46
N VAL A 14 -8.72 4.68 12.81
CA VAL A 14 -10.10 4.91 12.38
C VAL A 14 -10.12 5.41 10.94
N GLY A 15 -10.79 4.67 10.07
CA GLY A 15 -11.02 5.01 8.66
C GLY A 15 -12.40 5.63 8.45
N LEU A 16 -12.46 6.73 7.70
CA LEU A 16 -13.71 7.43 7.37
C LEU A 16 -14.01 7.30 5.88
N HIS A 17 -15.17 6.72 5.56
CA HIS A 17 -15.60 6.48 4.18
C HIS A 17 -16.88 7.26 3.87
N TYR A 18 -16.76 8.31 3.05
CA TYR A 18 -17.90 9.14 2.65
C TYR A 18 -18.52 8.64 1.33
N PHE A 19 -19.84 8.46 1.32
CA PHE A 19 -20.58 8.07 0.08
C PHE A 19 -20.95 9.26 -0.79
N SER A 20 -21.00 10.46 -0.20
CA SER A 20 -21.39 11.70 -0.89
C SER A 20 -20.59 12.86 -0.32
N GLY A 21 -19.29 12.90 -0.62
CA GLY A 21 -18.36 13.90 -0.07
C GLY A 21 -18.72 15.36 -0.38
N HIS A 22 -19.51 15.60 -1.43
CA HIS A 22 -20.01 16.93 -1.80
C HIS A 22 -21.22 17.40 -0.98
N LYS A 23 -21.87 16.51 -0.21
CA LYS A 23 -23.06 16.87 0.59
C LYS A 23 -22.67 17.13 2.04
N PHE A 24 -23.03 18.30 2.54
CA PHE A 24 -22.87 18.65 3.95
C PHE A 24 -23.65 17.67 4.85
N ARG A 25 -22.99 17.15 5.89
CA ARG A 25 -23.53 16.10 6.78
C ARG A 25 -23.97 14.84 6.01
N SER A 26 -23.17 14.41 5.03
CA SER A 26 -23.38 13.13 4.37
C SER A 26 -23.16 11.95 5.32
N ARG A 27 -23.76 10.81 4.98
CA ARG A 27 -23.54 9.56 5.72
C ARG A 27 -22.09 9.13 5.54
N VAL A 28 -21.48 8.72 6.65
CA VAL A 28 -20.11 8.20 6.69
C VAL A 28 -20.15 6.78 7.25
N PHE A 29 -19.33 5.91 6.67
CA PHE A 29 -19.02 4.61 7.26
C PHE A 29 -17.71 4.73 8.04
N LEU A 30 -17.72 4.23 9.27
CA LEU A 30 -16.59 4.27 10.19
C LEU A 30 -15.99 2.86 10.25
N ASP A 31 -14.74 2.71 9.82
CA ASP A 31 -13.97 1.48 10.01
C ASP A 31 -13.08 1.66 11.24
N ILE A 32 -13.34 0.88 12.29
CA ILE A 32 -12.60 0.96 13.55
C ILE A 32 -11.67 -0.24 13.59
N GLY A 33 -10.36 0.02 13.48
CA GLY A 33 -9.36 -1.03 13.58
C GLY A 33 -9.04 -1.43 15.02
N GLU A 34 -8.14 -2.38 15.16
CA GLU A 34 -7.75 -2.91 16.47
C GLU A 34 -6.96 -1.87 17.29
N PRO A 35 -7.21 -1.77 18.61
CA PRO A 35 -6.39 -0.94 19.48
C PRO A 35 -4.94 -1.40 19.53
N LEU A 36 -4.02 -0.49 19.23
CA LEU A 36 -2.59 -0.69 19.27
C LEU A 36 -2.01 -0.20 20.61
N ASP A 37 -1.15 -1.02 21.20
CA ASP A 37 -0.34 -0.66 22.36
C ASP A 37 1.00 -0.08 21.92
N VAL A 38 1.43 1.02 22.56
CA VAL A 38 2.73 1.64 22.28
C VAL A 38 3.85 0.80 22.91
N PRO A 39 4.84 0.32 22.13
CA PRO A 39 5.94 -0.48 22.67
C PRO A 39 6.75 0.29 23.72
N PRO A 40 7.05 -0.30 24.89
CA PRO A 40 7.79 0.38 25.96
C PRO A 40 9.22 0.74 25.56
N LYS A 41 9.82 0.01 24.62
CA LYS A 41 11.15 0.29 24.07
C LYS A 41 11.24 1.69 23.43
N LEU A 42 10.15 2.16 22.80
CA LEU A 42 10.12 3.50 22.20
C LEU A 42 10.15 4.61 23.26
N LEU A 43 9.58 4.35 24.44
CA LEU A 43 9.62 5.28 25.56
C LEU A 43 11.02 5.39 26.17
N GLU A 44 11.76 4.29 26.22
CA GLU A 44 13.15 4.28 26.67
C GLU A 44 14.04 5.07 25.70
N LEU A 45 13.88 4.85 24.40
CA LEU A 45 14.58 5.61 23.36
C LEU A 45 14.26 7.12 23.44
N TYR A 46 13.00 7.46 23.65
CA TYR A 46 12.55 8.85 23.79
C TYR A 46 13.18 9.58 25.00
N LYS A 47 13.54 8.84 26.07
CA LYS A 47 14.12 9.40 27.30
C LYS A 47 15.62 9.65 27.23
N ARG A 48 16.33 9.12 26.22
CA ARG A 48 17.80 9.20 26.14
C ARG A 48 18.28 10.59 25.74
N ASP A 49 18.14 10.96 24.48
CA ASP A 49 18.73 12.16 23.89
C ASP A 49 17.83 12.76 22.79
N ALA A 50 18.23 13.92 22.24
CA ALA A 50 17.45 14.59 21.20
C ALA A 50 17.38 13.79 19.89
N ALA A 51 18.41 13.01 19.57
CA ALA A 51 18.43 12.14 18.40
C ALA A 51 17.52 10.91 18.59
N GLY A 52 17.61 10.22 19.72
CA GLY A 52 16.74 9.10 20.10
C GLY A 52 15.28 9.51 20.25
N LYS A 53 14.99 10.76 20.64
CA LYS A 53 13.63 11.32 20.59
C LYS A 53 13.09 11.39 19.16
N ARG A 54 13.88 11.86 18.19
CA ARG A 54 13.46 11.90 16.78
C ARG A 54 13.27 10.50 16.23
N GLU A 55 14.19 9.58 16.53
CA GLU A 55 14.11 8.19 16.11
C GLU A 55 12.87 7.49 16.66
N ALA A 56 12.61 7.61 17.97
CA ALA A 56 11.42 7.03 18.59
C ALA A 56 10.11 7.59 18.01
N THR A 57 10.09 8.88 17.68
CA THR A 57 8.94 9.53 17.04
C THR A 57 8.73 8.98 15.63
N ASN A 58 9.79 8.88 14.82
CA ASN A 58 9.73 8.32 13.48
C ASN A 58 9.28 6.85 13.50
N ALA A 59 9.79 6.05 14.44
CA ALA A 59 9.37 4.66 14.61
C ALA A 59 7.88 4.56 14.98
N LEU A 60 7.41 5.38 15.92
CA LEU A 60 5.98 5.41 16.26
C LEU A 60 5.11 5.84 15.08
N MET A 61 5.55 6.86 14.33
CA MET A 61 4.85 7.33 13.14
C MET A 61 4.71 6.23 12.10
N LYS A 62 5.77 5.44 11.84
CA LYS A 62 5.69 4.29 10.92
C LYS A 62 4.66 3.24 11.37
N ILE A 63 4.56 3.00 12.67
CA ILE A 63 3.57 2.05 13.19
C ILE A 63 2.15 2.60 12.99
N ILE A 64 1.93 3.89 13.28
CA ILE A 64 0.63 4.56 13.07
C ILE A 64 0.27 4.56 11.59
N GLU A 65 1.21 4.88 10.71
CA GLU A 65 1.03 4.86 9.25
C GLU A 65 0.62 3.47 8.76
N SER A 66 1.30 2.41 9.22
CA SER A 66 0.95 1.03 8.90
C SER A 66 -0.46 0.66 9.39
N ALA A 67 -0.83 1.11 10.59
CA ALA A 67 -2.16 0.85 11.15
C ALA A 67 -3.26 1.63 10.41
N LEU A 68 -2.98 2.86 9.96
CA LEU A 68 -3.91 3.65 9.18
C LEU A 68 -4.08 3.10 7.76
N ALA A 69 -3.00 2.62 7.13
CA ALA A 69 -3.05 1.96 5.83
C ALA A 69 -4.00 0.75 5.82
N ALA A 70 -4.16 0.05 6.95
CA ALA A 70 -5.09 -1.06 7.08
C ALA A 70 -6.58 -0.66 7.06
N VAL A 71 -6.91 0.59 7.41
CA VAL A 71 -8.31 1.09 7.47
C VAL A 71 -8.65 2.06 6.33
N THR A 72 -7.66 2.42 5.51
CA THR A 72 -7.82 3.29 4.35
C THR A 72 -7.80 2.51 3.04
N VAL A 73 -8.43 3.06 2.01
CA VAL A 73 -8.29 2.58 0.63
C VAL A 73 -7.31 3.54 -0.04
N SER A 74 -6.10 3.06 -0.29
CA SER A 74 -5.05 3.81 -0.98
C SER A 74 -5.16 3.59 -2.50
N ALA A 75 -4.84 4.63 -3.27
CA ALA A 75 -4.70 4.57 -4.72
C ALA A 75 -3.62 5.57 -5.16
N PRO A 76 -2.81 5.25 -6.19
CA PRO A 76 -1.74 6.14 -6.67
C PRO A 76 -2.28 7.41 -7.35
N ASP A 77 -3.45 7.32 -7.98
CA ASP A 77 -4.08 8.41 -8.72
C ASP A 77 -5.61 8.38 -8.58
N PHE A 78 -6.27 9.45 -9.04
CA PHE A 78 -7.71 9.61 -8.93
C PHE A 78 -8.49 8.63 -9.81
N ASP A 79 -7.99 8.31 -11.00
CA ASP A 79 -8.67 7.40 -11.92
C ASP A 79 -8.66 5.97 -11.36
N THR A 80 -7.55 5.54 -10.77
CA THR A 80 -7.43 4.27 -10.03
C THR A 80 -8.38 4.23 -8.83
N LEU A 81 -8.51 5.34 -8.08
CA LEU A 81 -9.48 5.42 -6.99
C LEU A 81 -10.94 5.29 -7.49
N GLN A 82 -11.26 5.98 -8.59
CA GLN A 82 -12.56 5.90 -9.22
C GLN A 82 -12.85 4.51 -9.79
N PHE A 83 -11.83 3.83 -10.31
CA PHE A 83 -11.91 2.45 -10.76
C PHE A 83 -12.33 1.52 -9.61
N PHE A 84 -11.69 1.63 -8.44
CA PHE A 84 -12.08 0.85 -7.25
C PHE A 84 -13.53 1.09 -6.84
N TRP A 85 -13.99 2.36 -6.88
CA TRP A 85 -15.38 2.71 -6.58
C TRP A 85 -16.39 2.21 -7.60
N THR A 86 -15.99 2.10 -8.86
CA THR A 86 -16.82 1.57 -9.94
C THR A 86 -16.91 0.05 -9.83
N MET A 87 -15.78 -0.61 -9.57
CA MET A 87 -15.71 -2.05 -9.42
C MET A 87 -16.61 -2.56 -8.29
N ARG A 88 -16.60 -1.90 -7.11
CA ARG A 88 -17.49 -2.28 -6.00
C ARG A 88 -18.98 -2.15 -6.32
N ARG A 89 -19.36 -1.33 -7.31
CA ARG A 89 -20.75 -1.17 -7.76
C ARG A 89 -21.14 -2.23 -8.78
N LEU A 90 -20.17 -2.72 -9.55
CA LEU A 90 -20.39 -3.71 -10.60
C LEU A 90 -20.54 -5.12 -10.04
N ILE A 91 -19.77 -5.45 -9.01
CA ILE A 91 -19.77 -6.78 -8.42
C ILE A 91 -21.04 -6.97 -7.59
N LYS A 92 -21.77 -8.06 -7.88
CA LYS A 92 -22.92 -8.53 -7.12
C LYS A 92 -22.56 -9.89 -6.52
N THR A 93 -22.97 -10.13 -5.29
CA THR A 93 -22.88 -11.46 -4.68
C THR A 93 -24.10 -12.29 -5.08
N ASP A 94 -23.98 -13.62 -5.09
CA ASP A 94 -25.12 -14.53 -5.37
C ASP A 94 -26.32 -14.28 -4.43
N SER A 95 -26.06 -13.74 -3.24
CA SER A 95 -27.05 -13.33 -2.24
C SER A 95 -27.62 -11.91 -2.42
N GLY A 96 -27.29 -11.19 -3.49
CA GLY A 96 -27.78 -9.83 -3.78
C GLY A 96 -26.73 -8.71 -3.65
N GLN A 97 -27.16 -7.51 -3.25
CA GLN A 97 -26.27 -6.34 -3.08
C GLN A 97 -25.39 -6.51 -1.83
N MET A 98 -24.09 -6.23 -1.95
CA MET A 98 -23.16 -6.25 -0.82
C MET A 98 -23.54 -5.20 0.23
N SER A 99 -23.39 -5.54 1.51
CA SER A 99 -23.47 -4.57 2.60
C SER A 99 -22.37 -3.51 2.45
N ILE A 100 -22.56 -2.34 3.08
CA ILE A 100 -21.60 -1.24 3.04
C ILE A 100 -20.22 -1.69 3.56
N SER A 101 -20.19 -2.45 4.66
CA SER A 101 -18.95 -2.99 5.23
C SER A 101 -18.21 -3.88 4.24
N GLN A 102 -18.94 -4.79 3.57
CA GLN A 102 -18.37 -5.66 2.54
C GLN A 102 -17.85 -4.87 1.33
N GLN A 103 -18.54 -3.81 0.91
CA GLN A 103 -18.07 -2.96 -0.20
C GLN A 103 -16.76 -2.24 0.13
N VAL A 104 -16.62 -1.74 1.37
CA VAL A 104 -15.39 -1.07 1.83
C VAL A 104 -14.24 -2.07 1.95
N GLU A 105 -14.51 -3.23 2.57
CA GLU A 105 -13.51 -4.30 2.68
C GLU A 105 -13.07 -4.83 1.31
N PHE A 106 -14.02 -5.01 0.39
CA PHE A 106 -13.73 -5.42 -0.98
C PHE A 106 -12.81 -4.41 -1.67
N ALA A 107 -13.14 -3.12 -1.63
CA ALA A 107 -12.32 -2.08 -2.23
C ALA A 107 -10.91 -2.04 -1.65
N ARG A 108 -10.75 -2.25 -0.34
CA ARG A 108 -9.44 -2.32 0.32
C ARG A 108 -8.64 -3.54 -0.13
N ARG A 109 -9.24 -4.73 -0.12
CA ARG A 109 -8.56 -5.96 -0.57
C ARG A 109 -8.15 -5.87 -2.04
N PHE A 110 -9.00 -5.26 -2.85
CA PHE A 110 -8.72 -5.04 -4.26
C PHE A 110 -7.60 -4.03 -4.47
N ALA A 111 -7.60 -2.91 -3.76
CA ALA A 111 -6.50 -1.93 -3.81
C ALA A 111 -5.15 -2.57 -3.43
N ALA A 112 -5.12 -3.35 -2.35
CA ALA A 112 -3.91 -4.07 -1.92
C ALA A 112 -3.47 -5.13 -2.95
N ALA A 113 -4.40 -5.76 -3.66
CA ALA A 113 -4.07 -6.70 -4.74
C ALA A 113 -3.53 -5.97 -5.98
N HIS A 114 -4.14 -4.83 -6.34
CA HIS A 114 -3.69 -4.00 -7.46
C HIS A 114 -2.27 -3.49 -7.24
N GLU A 115 -1.93 -2.98 -6.05
CA GLU A 115 -0.57 -2.56 -5.72
C GLU A 115 0.44 -3.71 -5.87
N LYS A 116 0.08 -4.93 -5.44
CA LYS A 116 0.94 -6.12 -5.60
C LYS A 116 1.14 -6.51 -7.05
N LEU A 117 0.09 -6.48 -7.86
CA LEU A 117 0.15 -6.81 -9.28
C LEU A 117 1.02 -5.82 -10.05
N VAL A 118 0.82 -4.52 -9.84
CA VAL A 118 1.66 -3.48 -10.47
C VAL A 118 3.13 -3.65 -10.07
N ALA A 119 3.40 -3.97 -8.79
CA ALA A 119 4.76 -4.24 -8.33
C ALA A 119 5.36 -5.56 -8.88
N ASP A 120 4.52 -6.51 -9.29
CA ASP A 120 4.93 -7.78 -9.90
C ASP A 120 5.21 -7.61 -11.39
N GLU A 121 4.32 -6.91 -12.12
CA GLU A 121 4.54 -6.53 -13.53
C GLU A 121 5.83 -5.71 -13.68
N ALA A 122 6.08 -4.76 -12.78
CA ALA A 122 7.33 -4.00 -12.78
C ALA A 122 8.57 -4.89 -12.52
N ARG A 123 8.44 -5.96 -11.72
CA ARG A 123 9.53 -6.91 -11.48
C ARG A 123 9.75 -7.84 -12.67
N HIS A 124 8.67 -8.27 -13.33
CA HIS A 124 8.74 -9.11 -14.53
C HIS A 124 9.33 -8.37 -15.72
N ALA A 125 8.96 -7.10 -15.95
CA ALA A 125 9.56 -6.27 -17.00
C ALA A 125 11.07 -6.09 -16.82
N VAL A 126 11.54 -5.88 -15.59
CA VAL A 126 12.99 -5.77 -15.29
C VAL A 126 13.71 -7.11 -15.51
N TYR A 127 13.06 -8.25 -15.24
CA TYR A 127 13.64 -9.56 -15.50
C TYR A 127 13.76 -9.84 -17.00
N ASP A 128 12.73 -9.50 -17.78
CA ASP A 128 12.74 -9.63 -19.24
C ASP A 128 13.82 -8.73 -19.88
N ASP A 129 14.03 -7.52 -19.36
CA ASP A 129 15.09 -6.60 -19.81
C ASP A 129 16.52 -7.12 -19.44
N GLU A 130 16.69 -7.71 -18.26
CA GLU A 130 17.97 -8.32 -17.88
C GLU A 130 18.26 -9.62 -18.65
N GLU A 131 17.24 -10.44 -18.92
CA GLU A 131 17.38 -11.69 -19.67
C GLU A 131 17.68 -11.42 -21.15
N THR A 132 17.01 -10.45 -21.76
CA THR A 132 17.31 -9.99 -23.13
C THR A 132 18.73 -9.42 -23.23
N ALA A 133 19.17 -8.60 -22.28
CA ALA A 133 20.55 -8.10 -22.24
C ALA A 133 21.60 -9.21 -22.07
N ARG A 134 21.31 -10.26 -21.28
CA ARG A 134 22.20 -11.43 -21.13
C ARG A 134 22.29 -12.25 -22.41
N LEU A 135 21.16 -12.47 -23.09
CA LEU A 135 21.11 -13.21 -24.36
C LEU A 135 21.82 -12.46 -25.49
N GLU A 136 21.69 -11.12 -25.55
CA GLU A 136 22.42 -10.28 -26.50
C GLU A 136 23.93 -10.23 -26.23
N SER A 137 24.36 -10.28 -24.95
CA SER A 137 25.78 -10.32 -24.59
C SER A 137 26.47 -11.64 -24.93
N GLN A 138 25.71 -12.74 -25.00
CA GLN A 138 26.19 -14.09 -25.32
C GLN A 138 26.01 -14.46 -26.80
N ALA A 139 25.30 -13.65 -27.58
CA ALA A 139 25.16 -13.85 -29.01
C ALA A 139 26.55 -13.73 -29.69
N PRO A 140 27.03 -14.75 -30.40
CA PRO A 140 28.28 -14.66 -31.12
C PRO A 140 28.14 -13.55 -32.18
N ARG A 141 29.00 -12.53 -32.10
CA ARG A 141 29.11 -11.52 -33.18
C ARG A 141 29.45 -12.27 -34.46
N SER A 142 28.46 -12.51 -35.31
CA SER A 142 28.67 -13.12 -36.61
C SER A 142 29.62 -12.21 -37.37
N SER A 143 30.86 -12.68 -37.53
CA SER A 143 31.85 -12.11 -38.43
C SER A 143 31.21 -11.97 -39.80
N SER A 144 30.92 -10.73 -40.20
CA SER A 144 30.69 -10.35 -41.58
C SER A 144 32.02 -10.51 -42.34
N GLN A 145 32.39 -11.76 -42.59
CA GLN A 145 33.35 -12.16 -43.61
C GLN A 145 32.63 -13.16 -44.52
N THR A 146 32.15 -12.64 -45.64
CA THR A 146 31.97 -13.39 -46.88
C THR A 146 32.51 -12.41 -47.93
N ALA A 147 33.79 -12.54 -48.29
CA ALA A 147 34.25 -13.31 -49.45
C ALA A 147 33.56 -12.74 -50.71
N GLU A 148 34.18 -11.81 -51.44
CA GLU A 148 35.22 -12.12 -52.44
C GLU A 148 35.06 -13.53 -53.01
N VAL A 149 34.64 -13.61 -54.29
CA VAL A 149 35.09 -14.52 -55.36
C VAL A 149 33.94 -14.86 -56.35
N ALA A 150 34.19 -14.52 -57.62
CA ALA A 150 33.64 -15.06 -58.88
C ALA A 150 32.12 -14.84 -59.14
N ARG A 151 31.71 -14.11 -60.19
CA ARG A 151 32.10 -14.13 -61.61
C ARG A 151 31.76 -12.82 -62.31
#